data_AF-A0A6M3K977-F1
#
_entry.id   AF-A0A6M3K977-F1
#
_cell.length_a   1.000
_cell.length_b   1.000
_cell.length_c   1.000
_cell.angle_alpha   90.00
_cell.angle_beta   90.00
_cell.angle_gamma   90.00
#
_symmetry.space_group_name_H-M   'P 1'
#
loop_
_entity.id
_entity.type
_entity.pdbx_description
1 polymer ?
#
loop_
_entity_poly.entity_id
_entity_poly.type
_entity_poly.pdbx_seq_one_letter_code
_entity_poly.pdbx_strand_id
1 'polypeptide(L)'
;MEETNNVVKQEEELTTPNISEDEKTQTEEIIEEEVIPSVPVGSKTNSELLLKSLHEEREKRRILEEEKKLLEEKLSSSTFSDDEVFSDEGKILKKEISALTEKINSIEEEKSFEKVCSQYPILKEKSEEFKEFCKDYPKTKLENMAKLYLSENGLFEPSRKGLEKPTGGQRVPVASGMTADDVKTLRETNFKKYQEMIMKGQIKIAS
;
A
#
# COMPACT_ATOMS: atom_id res chain seq x y z
N MET A 1 15.85 53.12 11.62
CA MET A 1 16.05 52.37 10.37
C MET A 1 15.08 51.22 10.42
N GLU A 2 13.96 51.48 9.76
CA GLU A 2 12.85 50.58 9.53
C GLU A 2 13.25 49.61 8.41
N GLU A 3 12.72 48.39 8.43
CA GLU A 3 12.29 47.71 7.19
C GLU A 3 11.39 46.53 7.58
N THR A 4 10.09 46.74 7.39
CA THR A 4 9.01 45.77 7.56
C THR A 4 8.87 44.95 6.28
N ASN A 5 8.95 43.62 6.38
CA ASN A 5 8.69 42.73 5.25
C ASN A 5 7.18 42.58 4.98
N ASN A 6 6.84 42.89 3.72
CA ASN A 6 5.51 43.02 3.16
C ASN A 6 4.99 41.66 2.67
N VAL A 7 3.75 41.33 3.03
CA VAL A 7 3.03 40.13 2.59
C VAL A 7 2.17 40.53 1.40
N VAL A 8 2.43 39.95 0.22
CA VAL A 8 1.54 40.08 -0.94
C VAL A 8 1.17 38.68 -1.42
N LYS A 9 -0.09 38.31 -1.18
CA LYS A 9 -0.81 37.24 -1.85
C LYS A 9 -1.06 37.67 -3.30
N GLN A 10 -0.79 36.78 -4.25
CA GLN A 10 -1.39 36.85 -5.58
C GLN A 10 -2.07 35.51 -5.87
N GLU A 11 -3.38 35.61 -6.10
CA GLU A 11 -4.27 34.56 -6.60
C GLU A 11 -4.15 34.58 -8.13
N GLU A 12 -3.86 33.43 -8.75
CA GLU A 12 -3.88 33.27 -10.21
C GLU A 12 -5.26 32.78 -10.66
N GLU A 13 -5.99 33.66 -11.34
CA GLU A 13 -7.23 33.37 -12.05
C GLU A 13 -6.97 32.71 -13.41
N LEU A 14 -7.63 31.58 -13.64
CA LEU A 14 -7.70 30.88 -14.92
C LEU A 14 -8.53 31.69 -15.92
N THR A 15 -7.90 32.19 -16.98
CA THR A 15 -8.56 32.81 -18.14
C THR A 15 -8.58 31.85 -19.33
N THR A 16 -9.78 31.40 -19.71
CA THR A 16 -10.06 30.71 -20.98
C THR A 16 -10.13 31.70 -22.13
N PRO A 17 -9.58 31.40 -23.33
CA PRO A 17 -9.74 32.28 -24.48
C PRO A 17 -11.11 32.06 -25.15
N ASN A 18 -11.84 33.17 -25.22
CA ASN A 18 -13.06 33.38 -26.00
C ASN A 18 -12.67 33.68 -27.45
N ILE A 19 -13.06 32.84 -28.40
CA ILE A 19 -12.94 33.11 -29.84
C ILE A 19 -14.35 33.10 -30.42
N SER A 20 -14.85 34.30 -30.66
CA SER A 20 -15.97 34.61 -31.55
C SER A 20 -15.45 34.71 -32.98
N GLU A 21 -16.13 34.08 -33.94
CA GLU A 21 -16.28 34.62 -35.29
C GLU A 21 -17.40 33.84 -36.03
N ASP A 22 -18.49 34.56 -36.31
CA ASP A 22 -19.46 34.23 -37.34
C ASP A 22 -18.82 34.45 -38.71
N GLU A 23 -18.82 33.46 -39.60
CA GLU A 23 -18.96 33.74 -41.04
C GLU A 23 -19.51 32.56 -41.82
N LYS A 24 -20.58 32.85 -42.58
CA LYS A 24 -21.25 31.98 -43.55
C LYS A 24 -20.27 31.54 -44.63
N THR A 25 -20.28 30.26 -44.98
CA THR A 25 -20.15 29.83 -46.38
C THR A 25 -20.95 28.56 -46.62
N GLN A 26 -21.90 28.66 -47.53
CA GLN A 26 -22.58 27.54 -48.16
C GLN A 26 -21.59 26.82 -49.06
N THR A 27 -21.43 25.52 -48.85
CA THR A 27 -20.92 24.60 -49.86
C THR A 27 -21.87 23.43 -49.92
N GLU A 28 -22.72 23.47 -50.95
CA GLU A 28 -23.44 22.33 -51.47
C GLU A 28 -22.39 21.32 -51.94
N GLU A 29 -22.31 20.17 -51.26
CA GLU A 29 -21.58 19.01 -51.76
C GLU A 29 -22.55 17.84 -51.86
N ILE A 30 -22.50 17.24 -53.03
CA ILE A 30 -23.48 16.37 -53.65
C ILE A 30 -23.53 15.06 -52.87
N ILE A 31 -24.69 14.75 -52.30
CA ILE A 31 -25.01 13.41 -51.84
C ILE A 31 -25.22 12.58 -53.11
N GLU A 32 -24.16 11.87 -53.54
CA GLU A 32 -24.32 10.76 -54.47
C GLU A 32 -25.16 9.69 -53.76
N GLU A 33 -26.45 9.71 -54.09
CA GLU A 33 -27.46 8.77 -53.67
C GLU A 33 -27.10 7.40 -54.24
N GLU A 34 -26.33 6.62 -53.48
CA GLU A 34 -26.13 5.20 -53.75
C GLU A 34 -27.49 4.51 -53.62
N VAL A 35 -28.12 4.22 -54.76
CA VAL A 35 -29.39 3.49 -54.83
C VAL A 35 -29.18 2.08 -54.30
N ILE A 36 -29.37 1.92 -52.99
CA ILE A 36 -29.52 0.61 -52.36
C ILE A 36 -30.89 0.09 -52.82
N PRO A 37 -30.98 -1.02 -53.59
CA PRO A 37 -32.27 -1.63 -53.85
C PRO A 37 -32.90 -2.00 -52.50
N SER A 38 -34.07 -1.44 -52.20
CA SER A 38 -34.79 -1.71 -50.96
C SER A 38 -35.28 -3.16 -50.96
N VAL A 39 -34.40 -4.04 -50.49
CA VAL A 39 -34.72 -5.44 -50.25
C VAL A 39 -35.80 -5.47 -49.16
N PRO A 40 -37.00 -6.04 -49.42
CA PRO A 40 -38.09 -6.02 -48.45
C PRO A 40 -37.64 -6.72 -47.17
N VAL A 41 -37.88 -6.07 -46.03
CA VAL A 41 -37.55 -6.57 -44.69
C VAL A 41 -38.20 -7.96 -44.53
N GLY A 42 -37.36 -9.01 -44.44
CA GLY A 42 -37.81 -10.40 -44.32
C GLY A 42 -37.66 -11.27 -45.58
N SER A 43 -37.18 -10.73 -46.70
CA SER A 43 -36.77 -11.56 -47.84
C SER A 43 -35.45 -12.27 -47.54
N LYS A 44 -35.41 -13.59 -47.80
CA LYS A 44 -34.22 -14.41 -47.60
C LYS A 44 -33.15 -13.93 -48.57
N THR A 45 -32.03 -13.43 -48.06
CA THR A 45 -30.82 -13.16 -48.86
C THR A 45 -30.48 -14.39 -49.68
N ASN A 46 -30.18 -14.19 -50.97
CA ASN A 46 -29.80 -15.29 -51.87
C ASN A 46 -28.60 -16.03 -51.27
N SER A 47 -28.69 -17.35 -51.13
CA SER A 47 -27.71 -18.15 -50.39
C SER A 47 -26.31 -18.05 -50.97
N GLU A 48 -26.19 -17.86 -52.29
CA GLU A 48 -24.90 -17.66 -52.95
C GLU A 48 -24.23 -16.33 -52.56
N LEU A 49 -25.01 -15.27 -52.38
CA LEU A 49 -24.51 -13.98 -51.93
C LEU A 49 -24.06 -14.06 -50.46
N LEU A 50 -24.82 -14.74 -49.62
CA LEU A 50 -24.45 -14.96 -48.21
C LEU A 50 -23.13 -15.73 -48.09
N LEU A 51 -22.94 -16.79 -48.89
CA LEU A 51 -21.71 -17.56 -48.90
C LEU A 51 -20.51 -16.72 -49.35
N LYS A 52 -20.68 -15.89 -50.39
CA LYS A 52 -19.65 -14.94 -50.83
C LYS A 52 -19.28 -13.94 -49.73
N SER A 53 -20.27 -13.32 -49.09
CA SER A 53 -20.03 -12.38 -47.99
C SER A 53 -19.35 -13.04 -46.79
N LEU A 54 -19.69 -14.29 -46.44
CA LEU A 54 -19.00 -15.04 -45.38
C LEU A 54 -17.55 -15.37 -45.75
N HIS A 55 -17.28 -15.67 -47.02
CA HIS A 55 -15.91 -15.89 -47.50
C HIS A 55 -15.08 -14.59 -47.44
N GLU A 56 -15.63 -13.48 -47.90
CA GLU A 56 -14.99 -12.17 -47.82
C GLU A 56 -14.73 -11.74 -46.37
N GLU A 57 -15.67 -11.98 -45.45
CA GLU A 57 -15.49 -11.69 -44.02
C GLU A 57 -14.34 -12.51 -43.42
N ARG A 58 -14.27 -13.81 -43.75
CA ARG A 58 -13.20 -14.70 -43.28
C ARG A 58 -11.83 -14.28 -43.82
N GLU A 59 -11.75 -13.89 -45.09
CA GLU A 59 -10.49 -13.40 -45.67
C GLU A 59 -10.04 -12.08 -45.06
N LYS A 60 -10.95 -11.12 -44.87
CA LYS A 60 -10.65 -9.86 -44.18
C LYS A 60 -10.13 -10.09 -42.77
N ARG A 61 -10.77 -10.99 -42.02
CA ARG A 61 -10.34 -11.35 -40.66
C ARG A 61 -8.94 -11.96 -40.66
N ARG A 62 -8.63 -12.85 -41.61
CA ARG A 62 -7.29 -13.43 -41.76
C ARG A 62 -6.22 -12.37 -42.02
N ILE A 63 -6.49 -11.45 -42.95
CA ILE A 63 -5.54 -10.38 -43.31
C ILE A 63 -5.26 -9.46 -42.11
N LEU A 64 -6.29 -9.06 -41.37
CA LEU A 64 -6.14 -8.23 -40.18
C LEU A 64 -5.38 -8.94 -39.05
N GLU A 65 -5.60 -10.25 -38.89
CA GLU A 65 -4.87 -11.04 -37.90
C GLU A 65 -3.39 -11.19 -38.26
N GLU A 66 -3.09 -11.39 -39.55
CA GLU A 66 -1.71 -11.40 -40.08
C GLU A 66 -1.02 -10.04 -39.91
N GLU A 67 -1.71 -8.94 -40.23
CA GLU A 67 -1.17 -7.58 -40.07
C GLU A 67 -0.92 -7.23 -38.59
N LYS A 68 -1.87 -7.58 -37.72
CA LYS A 68 -1.71 -7.40 -36.27
C LYS A 68 -0.53 -8.21 -35.75
N LYS A 69 -0.38 -9.46 -36.20
CA LYS A 69 0.74 -10.32 -35.83
C LYS A 69 2.08 -9.74 -36.32
N LEU A 70 2.14 -9.21 -37.54
CA LEU A 70 3.34 -8.54 -38.06
C LEU A 70 3.68 -7.27 -37.28
N LEU A 71 2.68 -6.49 -36.85
CA LEU A 71 2.88 -5.32 -35.99
C LEU A 71 3.37 -5.71 -34.60
N GLU A 72 2.78 -6.74 -33.99
CA GLU A 72 3.23 -7.28 -32.70
C GLU A 72 4.63 -7.87 -32.79
N GLU A 73 4.98 -8.57 -33.87
CA GLU A 73 6.34 -9.05 -34.12
C GLU A 73 7.32 -7.88 -34.32
N LYS A 74 6.94 -6.81 -35.02
CA LYS A 74 7.76 -5.60 -35.14
C LYS A 74 7.95 -4.87 -33.82
N LEU A 75 6.90 -4.78 -32.99
CA LEU A 75 6.96 -4.16 -31.67
C LEU A 75 7.74 -5.01 -30.67
N SER A 76 7.64 -6.34 -30.73
CA SER A 76 8.36 -7.25 -29.85
C SER A 76 9.82 -7.48 -30.27
N SER A 77 10.12 -7.44 -31.57
CA SER A 77 11.51 -7.44 -32.07
C SER A 77 12.18 -6.07 -31.93
N SER A 78 11.39 -4.99 -31.89
CA SER A 78 11.80 -3.71 -31.32
C SER A 78 11.81 -3.80 -29.79
N THR A 79 12.62 -4.71 -29.25
CA THR A 79 13.28 -4.42 -27.99
C THR A 79 14.06 -3.14 -28.25
N PHE A 80 13.45 -2.00 -27.90
CA PHE A 80 14.15 -0.71 -27.81
C PHE A 80 15.31 -0.97 -26.86
N SER A 81 16.46 -1.32 -27.42
CA SER A 81 17.69 -1.37 -26.68
C SER A 81 17.87 0.05 -26.18
N ASP A 82 17.88 0.17 -24.88
CA ASP A 82 18.16 1.38 -24.11
C ASP A 82 19.43 2.14 -24.58
N ASP A 83 20.20 1.55 -25.50
CA ASP A 83 21.41 2.07 -26.13
C ASP A 83 21.20 3.01 -27.33
N GLU A 84 19.99 3.14 -27.89
CA GLU A 84 19.74 4.08 -28.99
C GLU A 84 19.46 5.51 -28.48
N VAL A 85 20.33 6.02 -27.61
CA VAL A 85 20.37 7.45 -27.33
C VAL A 85 21.22 8.12 -28.41
N PHE A 86 20.54 8.59 -29.46
CA PHE A 86 21.13 9.10 -30.71
C PHE A 86 22.04 10.34 -30.58
N SER A 87 22.18 10.93 -29.39
CA SER A 87 23.01 12.12 -29.15
C SER A 87 23.88 11.95 -27.90
N ASP A 88 25.11 12.46 -27.95
CA ASP A 88 26.04 12.47 -26.82
C ASP A 88 25.45 13.20 -25.60
N GLU A 89 24.64 14.24 -25.84
CA GLU A 89 23.88 14.94 -24.80
C GLU A 89 22.87 14.00 -24.12
N GLY A 90 22.17 13.18 -24.89
CA GLY A 90 21.23 12.21 -24.34
C GLY A 90 21.92 11.15 -23.48
N LYS A 91 23.13 10.71 -23.85
CA LYS A 91 23.91 9.75 -23.03
C LYS A 91 24.34 10.38 -21.70
N ILE A 92 24.71 11.66 -21.71
CA ILE A 92 25.04 12.40 -20.49
C ILE A 92 23.81 12.53 -19.60
N LEU A 93 22.67 12.93 -20.17
CA LEU A 93 21.40 13.03 -19.44
C LEU A 93 20.96 11.69 -18.86
N LYS A 94 21.11 10.58 -19.60
CA LYS A 94 20.78 9.24 -19.09
C LYS A 94 21.64 8.85 -17.89
N LYS A 95 22.95 9.15 -17.94
CA LYS A 95 23.85 8.93 -16.81
C LYS A 95 23.44 9.76 -15.60
N GLU A 96 23.13 11.03 -15.81
CA GLU A 96 22.68 11.92 -14.73
C GLU A 96 21.35 11.46 -14.13
N ILE A 97 20.38 11.07 -14.96
CA ILE A 97 19.11 10.47 -14.52
C ILE A 97 19.39 9.20 -13.71
N SER A 98 20.23 8.28 -14.20
CA SER A 98 20.55 7.06 -13.45
C SER A 98 21.18 7.36 -12.09
N ALA A 99 22.13 8.28 -12.03
CA ALA A 99 22.78 8.70 -10.79
C ALA A 99 21.80 9.40 -9.83
N LEU A 100 20.87 10.21 -10.34
CA LEU A 100 19.82 10.83 -9.54
C LEU A 100 18.81 9.80 -9.03
N THR A 101 18.44 8.82 -9.85
CA THR A 101 17.54 7.73 -9.41
C THR A 101 18.18 6.88 -8.32
N GLU A 102 19.48 6.57 -8.42
CA GLU A 102 20.22 5.87 -7.37
C GLU A 102 20.25 6.68 -6.07
N LYS A 103 20.49 7.99 -6.16
CA LYS A 103 20.45 8.89 -4.98
C LYS A 103 19.07 8.95 -4.34
N ILE A 104 18.01 9.05 -5.15
CA ILE A 104 16.63 9.05 -4.65
C ILE A 104 16.34 7.74 -3.92
N ASN A 105 16.66 6.60 -4.54
CA ASN A 105 16.46 5.28 -3.95
C ASN A 105 17.21 5.15 -2.62
N SER A 106 18.48 5.58 -2.55
CA SER A 106 19.27 5.56 -1.31
C SER A 106 18.62 6.42 -0.20
N ILE A 107 18.13 7.61 -0.54
CA ILE A 107 17.46 8.49 0.44
C ILE A 107 16.14 7.90 0.91
N GLU A 108 15.37 7.28 0.02
CA GLU A 108 14.11 6.60 0.36
C GLU A 108 14.36 5.40 1.28
N GLU A 109 15.38 4.61 1.01
CA GLU A 109 15.81 3.50 1.86
C GLU A 109 16.20 4.00 3.26
N GLU A 110 17.05 5.03 3.36
CA GLU A 110 17.45 5.64 4.63
C GLU A 110 16.24 6.18 5.42
N LYS A 111 15.34 6.91 4.77
CA LYS A 111 14.12 7.41 5.42
C LYS A 111 13.20 6.29 5.88
N SER A 112 13.07 5.23 5.09
CA SER A 112 12.26 4.07 5.46
C SER A 112 12.86 3.35 6.67
N PHE A 113 14.19 3.24 6.72
CA PHE A 113 14.93 2.67 7.84
C PHE A 113 14.80 3.53 9.10
N GLU A 114 14.94 4.85 8.98
CA GLU A 114 14.78 5.78 10.10
C GLU A 114 13.38 5.71 10.72
N LYS A 115 12.33 5.61 9.90
CA LYS A 115 10.95 5.39 10.37
C LYS A 115 10.82 4.10 11.18
N VAL A 116 11.41 3.01 10.69
CA VAL A 116 11.42 1.72 11.38
C VAL A 116 12.21 1.79 12.68
N CYS A 117 13.38 2.41 12.70
CA CYS A 117 14.18 2.61 13.91
C CYS A 117 13.48 3.52 14.93
N SER A 118 12.64 4.44 14.49
CA SER A 118 11.82 5.28 15.39
C SER A 118 10.73 4.45 16.07
N GLN A 119 10.14 3.47 15.37
CA GLN A 119 9.18 2.52 15.94
C GLN A 119 9.86 1.46 16.83
N TYR A 120 11.06 1.04 16.47
CA TYR A 120 11.82 -0.01 17.14
C TYR A 120 13.26 0.44 17.43
N PRO A 121 13.49 1.17 18.54
CA PRO A 121 14.79 1.75 18.86
C PRO A 121 15.94 0.73 18.96
N ILE A 122 15.62 -0.50 19.38
CA ILE A 122 16.58 -1.62 19.51
C ILE A 122 17.29 -1.93 18.18
N LEU A 123 16.63 -1.67 17.05
CA LEU A 123 17.22 -1.88 15.72
C LEU A 123 18.36 -0.91 15.42
N LYS A 124 18.49 0.23 16.13
CA LYS A 124 19.62 1.15 15.93
C LYS A 124 20.94 0.51 16.34
N GLU A 125 20.94 -0.24 17.44
CA GLU A 125 22.12 -0.95 17.95
C GLU A 125 22.49 -2.13 17.05
N LYS A 126 21.49 -2.78 16.45
CA LYS A 126 21.64 -3.96 15.58
C LYS A 126 21.42 -3.66 14.10
N SER A 127 21.76 -2.44 13.67
CA SER A 127 21.42 -1.97 12.32
C SER A 127 22.15 -2.76 11.22
N GLU A 128 23.38 -3.19 11.46
CA GLU A 128 24.18 -4.00 10.52
C GLU A 128 23.59 -5.40 10.35
N GLU A 129 23.34 -6.11 11.45
CA GLU A 129 22.69 -7.44 11.46
C GLU A 129 21.33 -7.40 10.75
N PHE A 130 20.56 -6.33 10.99
CA PHE A 130 19.26 -6.15 10.35
C PHE A 130 19.35 -5.88 8.84
N LYS A 131 20.34 -5.11 8.38
CA LYS A 131 20.58 -4.87 6.94
C LYS A 131 20.97 -6.15 6.23
N GLU A 132 21.75 -7.02 6.86
CA GLU A 132 22.07 -8.34 6.32
C GLU A 132 20.82 -9.21 6.23
N PHE A 133 20.01 -9.25 7.28
CA PHE A 133 18.74 -9.99 7.28
C PHE A 133 17.77 -9.54 6.18
N CYS A 134 17.74 -8.25 5.86
CA CYS A 134 16.89 -7.73 4.77
C CYS A 134 17.28 -8.27 3.38
N LYS A 135 18.54 -8.66 3.18
CA LYS A 135 19.01 -9.22 1.89
C LYS A 135 18.36 -10.56 1.58
N ASP A 136 17.96 -11.31 2.60
CA ASP A 136 17.31 -12.61 2.44
C ASP A 136 15.85 -12.47 1.96
N TYR A 137 15.24 -11.29 2.12
CA TYR A 137 13.83 -11.03 1.82
C TYR A 137 13.60 -9.75 1.01
N PRO A 138 14.15 -9.63 -0.21
CA PRO A 138 14.17 -8.39 -0.98
C PRO A 138 12.78 -7.86 -1.39
N LYS A 139 11.77 -8.73 -1.45
CA LYS A 139 10.40 -8.36 -1.88
C LYS A 139 9.49 -7.92 -0.73
N THR A 140 9.98 -8.01 0.50
CA THR A 140 9.15 -7.77 1.68
C THR A 140 9.31 -6.33 2.19
N LYS A 141 8.26 -5.80 2.82
CA LYS A 141 8.31 -4.45 3.39
C LYS A 141 9.23 -4.41 4.61
N LEU A 142 10.03 -3.35 4.73
CA LEU A 142 11.01 -3.16 5.80
C LEU A 142 10.38 -3.29 7.21
N GLU A 143 9.16 -2.78 7.41
CA GLU A 143 8.43 -2.89 8.69
C GLU A 143 8.10 -4.35 9.09
N ASN A 144 7.80 -5.20 8.10
CA ASN A 144 7.52 -6.60 8.34
C ASN A 144 8.81 -7.36 8.65
N MET A 145 9.91 -7.02 7.95
CA MET A 145 11.23 -7.56 8.26
C MET A 145 11.70 -7.19 9.64
N ALA A 146 11.48 -5.94 10.07
CA ALA A 146 11.77 -5.48 11.43
C ALA A 146 11.05 -6.34 12.48
N LYS A 147 9.74 -6.56 12.31
CA LYS A 147 8.96 -7.41 13.21
C LYS A 147 9.45 -8.85 13.20
N LEU A 148 9.77 -9.41 12.04
CA LEU A 148 10.27 -10.77 11.89
C LEU A 148 11.61 -10.93 12.59
N TYR A 149 12.58 -10.06 12.27
CA TYR A 149 13.91 -10.04 12.87
C TYR A 149 13.87 -9.94 14.39
N LEU A 150 13.04 -9.03 14.92
CA LEU A 150 12.92 -8.88 16.37
C LEU A 150 12.22 -10.08 17.03
N SER A 151 11.27 -10.70 16.35
CA SER A 151 10.60 -11.91 16.83
C SER A 151 11.54 -13.11 16.85
N GLU A 152 12.37 -13.29 15.83
CA GLU A 152 13.35 -14.39 15.74
C GLU A 152 14.44 -14.27 16.81
N ASN A 153 14.88 -13.04 17.10
CA ASN A 153 15.86 -12.77 18.14
C ASN A 153 15.27 -12.72 19.56
N GLY A 154 13.96 -12.92 19.72
CA GLY A 154 13.29 -12.82 21.02
C GLY A 154 13.32 -11.42 21.65
N LEU A 155 13.61 -10.39 20.85
CA LEU A 155 13.66 -8.98 21.27
C LEU A 155 12.29 -8.30 21.18
N PHE A 156 11.31 -8.99 20.59
CA PHE A 156 9.94 -8.52 20.44
C PHE A 156 8.98 -9.68 20.66
N GLU A 157 8.14 -9.56 21.69
CA GLU A 157 7.03 -10.48 21.88
C GLU A 157 5.84 -10.01 21.04
N PRO A 158 5.37 -10.81 20.05
CA PRO A 158 4.19 -10.44 19.29
C PRO A 158 2.97 -10.39 20.22
N SER A 159 2.38 -9.20 20.36
CA SER A 159 1.12 -9.02 21.08
C SER A 159 0.00 -9.76 20.34
N ARG A 160 -0.25 -11.01 20.75
CA ARG A 160 -1.35 -11.84 20.20
C ARG A 160 -2.68 -11.18 20.54
N LYS A 161 -3.37 -10.63 19.53
CA LYS A 161 -4.76 -10.18 19.69
C LYS A 161 -5.63 -11.40 20.00
N GLY A 162 -6.39 -11.36 21.10
CA GLY A 162 -7.32 -12.44 21.48
C GLY A 162 -6.78 -13.47 22.48
N LEU A 163 -5.50 -13.39 22.86
CA LEU A 163 -5.03 -14.01 24.11
C LEU A 163 -4.88 -12.86 25.11
N GLU A 164 -5.99 -12.42 25.67
CA GLU A 164 -5.97 -11.48 26.79
C GLU A 164 -4.92 -12.00 27.78
N LYS A 165 -3.89 -11.19 28.09
CA LYS A 165 -3.08 -11.43 29.29
C LYS A 165 -4.11 -11.68 30.39
N PRO A 166 -4.04 -12.77 31.16
CA PRO A 166 -5.10 -13.10 32.11
C PRO A 166 -5.33 -11.91 33.07
N THR A 167 -6.27 -11.05 32.71
CA THR A 167 -6.84 -9.98 33.52
C THR A 167 -7.88 -10.56 34.45
N GLY A 168 -7.95 -11.89 34.55
CA GLY A 168 -8.38 -12.53 35.77
C GLY A 168 -7.35 -12.22 36.85
N GLY A 169 -7.57 -11.13 37.59
CA GLY A 169 -6.87 -10.88 38.84
C GLY A 169 -6.82 -12.15 39.69
N GLN A 170 -5.83 -12.25 40.58
CA GLN A 170 -5.59 -13.42 41.43
C GLN A 170 -6.91 -14.13 41.78
N ARG A 171 -7.17 -15.29 41.14
CA ARG A 171 -8.23 -16.23 41.56
C ARG A 171 -7.85 -16.94 42.86
N VAL A 172 -7.00 -16.31 43.66
CA VAL A 172 -6.84 -16.67 45.06
C VAL A 172 -8.04 -16.03 45.74
N PRO A 173 -8.92 -16.77 46.41
CA PRO A 173 -9.92 -16.13 47.25
C PRO A 173 -9.18 -15.13 48.14
N VAL A 174 -9.56 -13.85 48.08
CA VAL A 174 -9.08 -12.86 49.06
C VAL A 174 -9.36 -13.51 50.41
N ALA A 175 -8.30 -13.93 51.10
CA ALA A 175 -8.45 -14.57 52.39
C ALA A 175 -9.12 -13.51 53.27
N SER A 176 -10.43 -13.66 53.48
CA SER A 176 -11.25 -12.76 54.30
C SER A 176 -10.97 -13.03 55.78
N GLY A 177 -9.70 -13.06 56.14
CA GLY A 177 -9.19 -13.43 57.45
C GLY A 177 -7.84 -12.75 57.68
N MET A 178 -7.63 -12.31 58.92
CA MET A 178 -6.34 -11.81 59.40
C MET A 178 -5.25 -12.84 59.13
N THR A 179 -4.05 -12.37 58.75
CA THR A 179 -2.91 -13.27 58.57
C THR A 179 -2.48 -13.86 59.92
N ALA A 180 -1.77 -15.00 59.91
CA ALA A 180 -1.33 -15.64 61.15
C ALA A 180 -0.43 -14.72 61.99
N ASP A 181 0.35 -13.86 61.34
CA ASP A 181 1.23 -12.89 62.00
C ASP A 181 0.44 -11.74 62.65
N ASP A 182 -0.65 -11.29 62.02
CA ASP A 182 -1.58 -10.31 62.60
C ASP A 182 -2.29 -10.88 63.83
N VAL A 183 -2.65 -12.17 63.80
CA VAL A 183 -3.27 -12.85 64.95
C VAL A 183 -2.28 -12.97 66.11
N LYS A 184 -1.01 -13.29 65.81
CA LYS A 184 0.05 -13.40 66.83
C LYS A 184 0.33 -12.05 67.48
N THR A 185 0.49 -11.00 66.69
CA THR A 185 0.70 -9.64 67.20
C THR A 185 -0.51 -9.14 67.99
N LEU A 186 -1.75 -9.45 67.58
CA LEU A 186 -2.96 -9.11 68.34
C LEU A 186 -3.02 -9.82 69.70
N ARG A 187 -2.59 -11.08 69.76
CA ARG A 187 -2.51 -11.84 71.02
C ARG A 187 -1.53 -11.22 72.01
N GLU A 188 -0.40 -10.71 71.52
CA GLU A 188 0.66 -10.11 72.34
C GLU A 188 0.34 -8.66 72.75
N THR A 189 -0.24 -7.86 71.85
CA THR A 189 -0.48 -6.42 72.07
C THR A 189 -1.85 -6.11 72.68
N ASN A 190 -2.90 -6.85 72.32
CA ASN A 190 -4.27 -6.58 72.76
C ASN A 190 -5.08 -7.87 72.95
N PHE A 191 -4.76 -8.57 74.04
CA PHE A 191 -5.34 -9.87 74.36
C PHE A 191 -6.87 -9.86 74.51
N LYS A 192 -7.46 -8.78 75.06
CA LYS A 192 -8.93 -8.68 75.22
C LYS A 192 -9.64 -8.68 73.87
N LYS A 193 -9.14 -7.91 72.91
CA LYS A 193 -9.69 -7.85 71.55
C LYS A 193 -9.52 -9.18 70.81
N TYR A 194 -8.39 -9.85 70.99
CA TYR A 194 -8.14 -11.20 70.48
C TYR A 194 -9.17 -12.21 70.99
N GLN A 195 -9.44 -12.22 72.30
CA GLN A 195 -10.42 -13.11 72.91
C GLN A 195 -11.85 -12.86 72.39
N GLU A 196 -12.26 -11.59 72.25
CA GLU A 196 -13.55 -11.24 71.65
C GLU A 196 -13.68 -11.73 70.20
N MET A 197 -12.62 -11.63 69.40
CA MET A 197 -12.62 -12.08 68.00
C MET A 197 -12.68 -13.61 67.88
N ILE A 198 -12.08 -14.34 68.82
CA ILE A 198 -12.25 -15.79 68.93
C ILE A 198 -13.71 -16.14 69.27
N MET A 199 -14.29 -15.47 70.28
CA MET A 199 -15.68 -15.72 70.67
C MET A 199 -16.69 -15.41 69.54
N LYS A 200 -16.39 -14.40 68.71
CA LYS A 200 -17.17 -14.03 67.52
C LYS A 200 -16.93 -14.96 66.32
N GLY A 201 -16.01 -15.92 66.41
CA GLY A 201 -15.69 -16.87 65.34
C GLY A 201 -14.92 -16.28 64.15
N GLN A 202 -14.35 -15.08 64.30
CA GLN A 202 -13.56 -14.40 63.27
C GLN A 202 -12.15 -14.98 63.16
N ILE A 203 -11.61 -15.51 64.27
CA ILE A 203 -10.36 -16.26 64.33
C ILE A 203 -10.71 -17.71 64.62
N LYS A 204 -10.39 -18.63 63.71
CA LYS A 204 -10.54 -20.07 63.93
C LYS A 204 -9.25 -20.62 64.51
N ILE A 205 -9.31 -21.11 65.75
CA ILE A 205 -8.23 -21.92 66.31
C ILE A 205 -8.43 -23.32 65.71
N ALA A 206 -7.56 -23.71 64.78
CA ALA A 206 -7.53 -25.09 64.32
C ALA A 206 -7.16 -25.96 65.53
N SER A 207 -8.14 -26.74 66.02
CA SER A 207 -7.97 -27.74 67.07
C SER A 207 -7.31 -29.00 66.53
#